data_AF-A0A949ZWC9-F1
#
_entry.id   AF-A0A949ZWC9-F1
#
_cell.length_a   1.000
_cell.length_b   1.000
_cell.length_c   1.000
_cell.angle_alpha   90.00
_cell.angle_beta   90.00
_cell.angle_gamma   90.00
#
_symmetry.space_group_name_H-M   'P 1'
#
loop_
_entity.id
_entity.type
_entity.pdbx_description
1 polymer ?
#
loop_
_entity_poly.entity_id
_entity_poly.type
_entity_poly.pdbx_seq_one_letter_code
_entity_poly.pdbx_strand_id
1 'polypeptide(L)'
;MNATRNRMSATRTKPDTAKSRLAPKAAAKSKTSQAGRPKTRPKPITLVGFTQLEVPHIELYETAVAFESDCDPITAHERLREVFGQKAGTGQFLFRADSSVPGRFWVRSTVPWGGMPSGGIALEPKRVVLQLAVGLMYHFSLPVCVGNEVQQGDEKVVHPYRTAMEFESWFNSSALGFGIKPLMFSASLNSLRFRYGDVPYRIDYAMLEGALEVADPDLLKQRVQRGFGSHRRAGLGLLHLFN
;
A
#
# COMPACT_ATOMS: atom_id res chain seq x y z
N MET A 1 18.10 -31.93 48.88
CA MET A 1 18.36 -33.36 49.19
C MET A 1 18.20 -34.16 47.90
N ASN A 2 18.96 -35.25 47.75
CA ASN A 2 18.86 -36.44 46.86
C ASN A 2 18.04 -36.32 45.55
N ALA A 3 18.58 -36.56 44.34
CA ALA A 3 19.14 -37.83 43.82
C ALA A 3 18.12 -38.99 43.85
N THR A 4 17.82 -39.69 42.75
CA THR A 4 18.62 -40.80 42.14
C THR A 4 17.84 -41.26 40.88
N ARG A 5 18.32 -41.33 39.61
CA ARG A 5 19.47 -42.01 38.96
C ARG A 5 19.20 -43.49 38.56
N ASN A 6 19.11 -43.78 37.25
CA ASN A 6 19.54 -45.03 36.56
C ASN A 6 19.47 -44.81 35.03
N ARG A 7 20.57 -44.93 34.26
CA ARG A 7 21.21 -46.14 33.64
C ARG A 7 20.41 -46.67 32.41
N MET A 8 20.96 -46.72 31.18
CA MET A 8 22.12 -47.49 30.64
C MET A 8 21.88 -49.01 30.65
N SER A 9 22.21 -49.83 29.63
CA SER A 9 23.30 -49.77 28.61
C SER A 9 22.86 -50.37 27.24
N ALA A 10 23.54 -50.15 26.09
CA ALA A 10 24.57 -51.00 25.42
C ALA A 10 24.25 -52.52 25.27
N THR A 11 24.64 -53.31 24.24
CA THR A 11 25.76 -53.28 23.24
C THR A 11 25.36 -54.11 21.98
N ARG A 12 25.66 -53.74 20.72
CA ARG A 12 26.87 -54.01 19.89
C ARG A 12 27.29 -55.50 19.73
N THR A 13 27.13 -56.07 18.52
CA THR A 13 28.09 -57.02 17.87
C THR A 13 27.78 -57.30 16.39
N LYS A 14 28.81 -57.67 15.61
CA LYS A 14 28.75 -58.47 14.34
C LYS A 14 29.45 -59.82 14.61
N PRO A 15 29.36 -60.84 13.72
CA PRO A 15 30.43 -61.00 12.72
C PRO A 15 29.99 -61.60 11.35
N ASP A 16 30.98 -61.84 10.51
CA ASP A 16 31.02 -62.57 9.22
C ASP A 16 30.69 -64.09 9.39
N THR A 17 30.64 -65.01 8.40
CA THR A 17 31.09 -65.15 6.98
C THR A 17 30.21 -66.26 6.30
N ALA A 18 30.40 -66.95 5.15
CA ALA A 18 31.35 -67.01 4.03
C ALA A 18 30.75 -67.76 2.78
N LYS A 19 31.33 -67.53 1.59
CA LYS A 19 31.58 -68.46 0.44
C LYS A 19 30.61 -69.65 0.16
N SER A 20 30.10 -69.74 -1.08
CA SER A 20 30.37 -70.91 -1.94
C SER A 20 30.21 -70.65 -3.45
N ARG A 21 30.98 -71.41 -4.24
CA ARG A 21 31.15 -71.38 -5.70
C ARG A 21 29.96 -71.97 -6.47
N LEU A 22 29.75 -71.56 -7.73
CA LEU A 22 30.02 -72.41 -8.93
C LEU A 22 29.80 -71.65 -10.25
N ALA A 23 30.49 -72.08 -11.31
CA ALA A 23 30.33 -71.64 -12.71
C ALA A 23 30.88 -72.74 -13.65
N PRO A 24 30.37 -72.86 -14.88
CA PRO A 24 31.30 -72.80 -16.03
C PRO A 24 30.75 -72.17 -17.34
N LYS A 25 31.69 -71.62 -18.14
CA LYS A 25 31.94 -71.70 -19.61
C LYS A 25 30.77 -72.09 -20.58
N ALA A 26 30.71 -71.65 -21.86
CA ALA A 26 31.77 -71.13 -22.75
C ALA A 26 31.24 -70.35 -24.00
N ALA A 27 32.14 -69.57 -24.63
CA ALA A 27 32.23 -69.27 -26.10
C ALA A 27 31.05 -68.49 -26.79
N ALA A 28 31.23 -67.74 -27.91
CA ALA A 28 32.42 -67.41 -28.71
C ALA A 28 32.36 -66.00 -29.37
N LYS A 29 33.56 -65.46 -29.67
CA LYS A 29 33.94 -64.45 -30.69
C LYS A 29 32.85 -63.74 -31.54
N SER A 30 32.92 -62.40 -31.59
CA SER A 30 33.30 -61.66 -32.82
C SER A 30 33.85 -60.26 -32.50
N LYS A 31 34.66 -59.68 -33.40
CA LYS A 31 35.10 -58.26 -33.38
C LYS A 31 34.31 -57.50 -34.44
N THR A 32 34.03 -56.21 -34.22
CA THR A 32 34.12 -55.13 -35.22
C THR A 32 34.10 -53.79 -34.48
N SER A 33 34.86 -52.82 -34.99
CA SER A 33 34.98 -51.47 -34.42
C SER A 33 34.02 -50.47 -35.08
N GLN A 34 33.41 -49.59 -34.29
CA GLN A 34 33.11 -48.22 -34.74
C GLN A 34 33.05 -47.25 -33.55
N ALA A 35 33.78 -46.14 -33.65
CA ALA A 35 33.85 -45.12 -32.61
C ALA A 35 32.68 -44.14 -32.73
N GLY A 36 31.55 -44.47 -32.10
CA GLY A 36 30.42 -43.54 -31.98
C GLY A 36 30.77 -42.35 -31.08
N ARG A 37 30.79 -41.13 -31.64
CA ARG A 37 30.84 -39.89 -30.82
C ARG A 37 29.72 -39.93 -29.78
N PRO A 38 29.98 -39.61 -28.50
CA PRO A 38 28.90 -39.43 -27.54
C PRO A 38 28.03 -38.24 -28.02
N LYS A 39 26.79 -38.52 -28.41
CA LYS A 39 25.79 -37.47 -28.63
C LYS A 39 25.44 -36.87 -27.27
N THR A 40 26.19 -35.86 -26.87
CA THR A 40 25.76 -34.92 -25.83
C THR A 40 24.40 -34.37 -26.23
N ARG A 41 23.34 -34.89 -25.59
CA ARG A 41 22.03 -34.24 -25.66
C ARG A 41 22.27 -32.78 -25.22
N PRO A 42 21.81 -31.77 -25.97
CA PRO A 42 21.81 -30.42 -25.43
C PRO A 42 21.06 -30.50 -24.09
N LYS A 43 21.64 -29.92 -23.04
CA LYS A 43 20.87 -29.73 -21.80
C LYS A 43 19.59 -28.98 -22.19
N PRO A 44 18.40 -29.39 -21.72
CA PRO A 44 17.21 -28.61 -21.97
C PRO A 44 17.52 -27.18 -21.50
N ILE A 45 17.26 -26.20 -22.36
CA ILE A 45 17.38 -24.80 -21.95
C ILE A 45 16.35 -24.64 -20.84
N THR A 46 16.82 -24.47 -19.61
CA THR A 46 15.97 -24.07 -18.50
C THR A 46 15.52 -22.66 -18.81
N LEU A 47 14.41 -22.54 -19.54
CA LEU A 47 13.61 -21.33 -19.54
C LEU A 47 13.39 -21.00 -18.06
N VAL A 48 13.99 -19.90 -17.62
CA VAL A 48 13.59 -19.25 -16.37
C VAL A 48 12.16 -18.83 -16.64
N GLY A 49 11.21 -19.68 -16.22
CA GLY A 49 9.79 -19.43 -16.45
C GLY A 49 9.44 -18.06 -15.88
N PHE A 50 8.49 -17.38 -16.52
CA PHE A 50 8.04 -16.05 -16.09
C PHE A 50 7.72 -16.08 -14.60
N THR A 51 8.65 -15.59 -13.77
CA THR A 51 8.44 -15.46 -12.34
C THR A 51 7.29 -14.49 -12.20
N GLN A 52 6.17 -14.96 -11.68
CA GLN A 52 5.00 -14.13 -11.43
C GLN A 52 5.35 -13.17 -10.29
N LEU A 53 6.01 -12.07 -10.65
CA LEU A 53 6.35 -10.98 -9.77
C LEU A 53 5.03 -10.36 -9.31
N GLU A 54 4.62 -10.71 -8.11
CA GLU A 54 3.52 -10.05 -7.41
C GLU A 54 3.95 -8.61 -7.10
N VAL A 55 3.73 -7.73 -8.08
CA VAL A 55 3.92 -6.29 -7.95
C VAL A 55 3.04 -5.84 -6.78
N PRO A 56 3.62 -5.28 -5.69
CA PRO A 56 2.84 -4.76 -4.58
C PRO A 56 1.83 -3.75 -5.10
N HIS A 57 0.58 -3.84 -4.67
CA HIS A 57 -0.47 -2.96 -5.17
C HIS A 57 -1.57 -2.73 -4.13
N ILE A 58 -2.42 -1.75 -4.41
CA ILE A 58 -3.67 -1.51 -3.72
C ILE A 58 -4.82 -1.37 -4.72
N GLU A 59 -5.91 -2.07 -4.44
CA GLU A 59 -7.19 -1.85 -5.11
C GLU A 59 -7.99 -0.76 -4.40
N LEU A 60 -8.61 0.11 -5.18
CA LEU A 60 -9.38 1.26 -4.75
C LEU A 60 -10.64 1.40 -5.62
N TYR A 61 -11.65 2.09 -5.13
CA TYR A 61 -12.88 2.40 -5.85
C TYR A 61 -13.11 3.91 -5.79
N GLU A 62 -13.12 4.56 -6.95
CA GLU A 62 -13.15 6.02 -7.05
C GLU A 62 -14.33 6.52 -7.91
N THR A 63 -14.99 7.58 -7.45
CA THR A 63 -16.02 8.30 -8.22
C THR A 63 -16.16 9.74 -7.74
N ALA A 64 -16.82 10.57 -8.55
CA ALA A 64 -17.29 11.88 -8.14
C ALA A 64 -18.71 11.77 -7.57
N VAL A 65 -18.92 12.31 -6.37
CA VAL A 65 -20.25 12.47 -5.76
C VAL A 65 -20.61 13.94 -5.79
N ALA A 66 -21.75 14.29 -6.40
CA ALA A 66 -22.33 15.61 -6.35
C ALA A 66 -23.45 15.66 -5.29
N PHE A 67 -23.34 16.56 -4.34
CA PHE A 67 -24.41 16.96 -3.42
C PHE A 67 -25.00 18.31 -3.88
N GLU A 68 -25.82 18.93 -3.03
CA GLU A 68 -26.26 20.33 -3.20
C GLU A 68 -25.03 21.28 -3.29
N SER A 69 -25.14 22.36 -4.07
CA SER A 69 -23.98 23.20 -4.45
C SER A 69 -23.30 23.92 -3.28
N ASP A 70 -24.02 24.09 -2.18
CA ASP A 70 -23.60 24.68 -0.91
C ASP A 70 -23.25 23.63 0.16
N CYS A 71 -23.35 22.33 -0.15
CA CYS A 71 -23.02 21.24 0.77
C CYS A 71 -21.57 21.33 1.24
N ASP A 72 -21.39 21.58 2.54
CA ASP A 72 -20.07 21.74 3.13
C ASP A 72 -19.33 20.38 3.30
N PRO A 73 -17.99 20.40 3.47
CA PRO A 73 -17.21 19.17 3.59
C PRO A 73 -17.56 18.28 4.79
N ILE A 74 -18.08 18.83 5.89
CA ILE A 74 -18.50 18.06 7.07
C ILE A 74 -19.85 17.38 6.80
N THR A 75 -20.83 18.09 6.23
CA THR A 75 -22.10 17.48 5.80
C THR A 75 -21.86 16.38 4.75
N ALA A 76 -20.97 16.62 3.78
CA ALA A 76 -20.54 15.61 2.81
C ALA A 76 -19.86 14.41 3.50
N HIS A 77 -18.97 14.63 4.48
CA HIS A 77 -18.36 13.55 5.27
C HIS A 77 -19.40 12.70 6.00
N GLU A 78 -20.46 13.31 6.55
CA GLU A 78 -21.47 12.60 7.30
C GLU A 78 -22.42 11.78 6.40
N ARG A 79 -22.84 12.34 5.25
CA ARG A 79 -23.57 11.60 4.19
C ARG A 79 -22.74 10.44 3.62
N LEU A 80 -21.42 10.61 3.46
CA LEU A 80 -20.51 9.53 3.02
C LEU A 80 -20.28 8.47 4.10
N ARG A 81 -20.23 8.86 5.39
CA ARG A 81 -20.10 7.91 6.52
C ARG A 81 -21.24 6.89 6.55
N GLU A 82 -22.44 7.23 6.09
CA GLU A 82 -23.57 6.29 6.02
C GLU A 82 -23.29 5.11 5.09
N VAL A 83 -22.56 5.32 3.99
CA VAL A 83 -22.19 4.25 3.03
C VAL A 83 -21.08 3.35 3.57
N PHE A 84 -20.12 3.91 4.30
CA PHE A 84 -18.88 3.21 4.69
C PHE A 84 -18.78 2.86 6.19
N GLY A 85 -19.67 3.34 7.05
CA GLY A 85 -19.73 3.03 8.48
C GLY A 85 -18.71 3.71 9.42
N GLN A 86 -17.63 4.33 8.92
CA GLN A 86 -16.64 5.02 9.77
C GLN A 86 -16.22 6.43 9.30
N LYS A 87 -15.36 7.10 10.06
CA LYS A 87 -14.85 8.45 9.75
C LYS A 87 -13.82 8.40 8.59
N ALA A 88 -13.76 9.46 7.76
CA ALA A 88 -12.77 9.54 6.69
C ALA A 88 -11.34 9.38 7.23
N GLY A 89 -10.55 8.51 6.58
CA GLY A 89 -9.19 8.18 7.00
C GLY A 89 -9.09 7.46 8.36
N THR A 90 -10.12 6.70 8.75
CA THR A 90 -10.08 5.75 9.88
C THR A 90 -10.30 4.30 9.49
N GLY A 91 -10.60 4.03 8.21
CA GLY A 91 -10.85 2.68 7.70
C GLY A 91 -10.94 2.66 6.19
N GLN A 92 -12.15 2.82 5.64
CA GLN A 92 -12.45 2.44 4.26
C GLN A 92 -12.51 3.58 3.23
N PHE A 93 -12.53 4.87 3.61
CA PHE A 93 -12.59 5.95 2.61
C PHE A 93 -11.83 7.24 2.98
N LEU A 94 -11.49 7.99 1.94
CA LEU A 94 -11.05 9.38 1.93
C LEU A 94 -11.85 10.13 0.86
N PHE A 95 -11.90 11.45 0.96
CA PHE A 95 -12.48 12.29 -0.07
C PHE A 95 -11.75 13.63 -0.16
N ARG A 96 -11.98 14.39 -1.22
CA ARG A 96 -11.58 15.80 -1.37
C ARG A 96 -12.64 16.58 -2.15
N ALA A 97 -12.72 17.88 -1.95
CA ALA A 97 -13.52 18.75 -2.82
C ALA A 97 -13.00 18.68 -4.27
N ASP A 98 -13.91 18.76 -5.23
CA ASP A 98 -13.59 18.96 -6.64
C ASP A 98 -13.48 20.47 -6.91
N SER A 99 -12.33 20.94 -7.39
CA SER A 99 -12.10 22.36 -7.66
C SER A 99 -12.90 22.92 -8.84
N SER A 100 -13.54 22.06 -9.64
CA SER A 100 -14.28 22.46 -10.84
C SER A 100 -15.79 22.63 -10.64
N VAL A 101 -16.39 22.05 -9.59
CA VAL A 101 -17.85 22.06 -9.36
C VAL A 101 -18.19 22.16 -7.86
N PRO A 102 -18.84 23.24 -7.39
CA PRO A 102 -19.34 23.35 -6.01
C PRO A 102 -20.28 22.20 -5.63
N GLY A 103 -20.20 21.75 -4.37
CA GLY A 103 -20.95 20.58 -3.87
C GLY A 103 -20.46 19.23 -4.40
N ARG A 104 -19.49 19.17 -5.32
CA ARG A 104 -18.91 17.92 -5.83
C ARG A 104 -17.62 17.55 -5.11
N PHE A 105 -17.48 16.26 -4.81
CA PHE A 105 -16.34 15.70 -4.09
C PHE A 105 -15.83 14.45 -4.83
N TRP A 106 -14.51 14.34 -4.95
CA TRP A 106 -13.86 13.12 -5.40
C TRP A 106 -13.69 12.19 -4.20
N VAL A 107 -14.30 11.00 -4.26
CA VAL A 107 -14.32 10.03 -3.15
C VAL A 107 -13.55 8.78 -3.56
N ARG A 108 -12.65 8.34 -2.69
CA ARG A 108 -11.86 7.11 -2.82
C ARG A 108 -12.18 6.18 -1.66
N SER A 109 -12.51 4.93 -1.96
CA SER A 109 -12.66 3.87 -0.95
C SER A 109 -11.73 2.67 -1.21
N THR A 110 -11.50 1.88 -0.17
CA THR A 110 -10.73 0.62 -0.20
C THR A 110 -11.61 -0.62 -0.37
N VAL A 111 -12.93 -0.42 -0.38
CA VAL A 111 -13.97 -1.45 -0.52
C VAL A 111 -14.95 -1.03 -1.63
N PRO A 112 -15.62 -1.99 -2.30
CA PRO A 112 -16.78 -1.71 -3.15
C PRO A 112 -17.86 -0.94 -2.36
N TRP A 113 -18.60 -0.07 -3.03
CA TRP A 113 -19.62 0.76 -2.38
C TRP A 113 -20.89 -0.07 -2.17
N GLY A 114 -21.40 -0.10 -0.93
CA GLY A 114 -22.66 -0.80 -0.61
C GLY A 114 -23.93 -0.07 -1.07
N GLY A 115 -23.80 1.18 -1.52
CA GLY A 115 -24.92 2.03 -1.96
C GLY A 115 -24.47 3.45 -2.30
N MET A 116 -25.43 4.31 -2.65
CA MET A 116 -25.22 5.74 -2.90
C MET A 116 -25.43 6.54 -1.60
N PRO A 117 -24.63 7.58 -1.30
CA PRO A 117 -24.80 8.39 -0.10
C PRO A 117 -26.08 9.23 -0.13
N SER A 118 -26.72 9.40 1.03
CA SER A 118 -27.98 10.16 1.17
C SER A 118 -27.86 11.58 0.61
N GLY A 119 -28.81 11.97 -0.25
CA GLY A 119 -28.84 13.29 -0.89
C GLY A 119 -27.67 13.58 -1.84
N GLY A 120 -26.88 12.57 -2.24
CA GLY A 120 -25.83 12.69 -3.25
C GLY A 120 -26.17 11.90 -4.52
N ILE A 121 -25.62 12.35 -5.65
CA ILE A 121 -25.69 11.65 -6.95
C ILE A 121 -24.26 11.28 -7.37
N ALA A 122 -24.05 10.03 -7.78
CA ALA A 122 -22.74 9.52 -8.18
C ALA A 122 -22.85 8.61 -9.41
N LEU A 123 -21.75 8.50 -10.17
CA LEU A 123 -21.59 7.43 -11.15
C LEU A 123 -20.99 6.18 -10.48
N GLU A 124 -21.14 5.01 -11.12
CA GLU A 124 -20.60 3.75 -10.63
C GLU A 124 -19.09 3.86 -10.30
N PRO A 125 -18.64 3.42 -9.10
CA PRO A 125 -17.24 3.54 -8.69
C PRO A 125 -16.28 2.77 -9.60
N LYS A 126 -15.37 3.51 -10.25
CA LYS A 126 -14.28 2.93 -11.04
C LYS A 126 -13.34 2.18 -10.10
N ARG A 127 -13.17 0.87 -10.32
CA ARG A 127 -12.06 0.11 -9.72
C ARG A 127 -10.73 0.61 -10.30
N VAL A 128 -9.82 1.01 -9.42
CA VAL A 128 -8.46 1.49 -9.70
C VAL A 128 -7.48 0.56 -9.02
N VAL A 129 -6.40 0.19 -9.71
CA VAL A 129 -5.30 -0.60 -9.14
C VAL A 129 -4.04 0.24 -9.22
N LEU A 130 -3.54 0.71 -8.07
CA LEU A 130 -2.26 1.42 -7.98
C LEU A 130 -1.16 0.40 -7.70
N GLN A 131 -0.16 0.34 -8.58
CA GLN A 131 1.07 -0.41 -8.36
C GLN A 131 1.99 0.40 -7.43
N LEU A 132 2.65 -0.27 -6.49
CA LEU A 132 3.46 0.31 -5.43
C LEU A 132 4.80 -0.43 -5.32
N ALA A 133 5.36 -0.94 -6.42
CA ALA A 133 6.71 -1.51 -6.41
C ALA A 133 7.75 -0.43 -6.08
N VAL A 134 8.77 -0.82 -5.32
CA VAL A 134 9.90 0.07 -4.95
C VAL A 134 10.58 0.60 -6.22
N GLY A 135 10.85 1.90 -6.25
CA GLY A 135 11.44 2.59 -7.40
C GLY A 135 10.44 3.03 -8.47
N LEU A 136 9.14 2.70 -8.36
CA LEU A 136 8.11 3.34 -9.20
C LEU A 136 8.02 4.83 -8.84
N MET A 137 7.90 5.67 -9.87
CA MET A 137 7.78 7.12 -9.72
C MET A 137 6.37 7.56 -10.07
N TYR A 138 5.81 8.45 -9.26
CA TYR A 138 4.47 8.99 -9.43
C TYR A 138 4.51 10.51 -9.36
N HIS A 139 3.76 11.17 -10.25
CA HIS A 139 3.33 12.53 -9.98
C HIS A 139 2.26 12.51 -8.88
N PHE A 140 2.17 13.57 -8.07
CA PHE A 140 1.21 13.60 -6.97
C PHE A 140 0.61 14.98 -6.70
N SER A 141 -0.60 14.98 -6.12
CA SER A 141 -1.17 16.14 -5.42
C SER A 141 -1.76 15.73 -4.07
N LEU A 142 -1.47 16.50 -3.03
CA LEU A 142 -1.85 16.21 -1.65
C LEU A 142 -2.26 17.52 -0.91
N PRO A 143 -3.57 17.78 -0.73
CA PRO A 143 -4.04 18.83 0.16
C PRO A 143 -3.92 18.35 1.61
N VAL A 144 -3.09 18.99 2.44
CA VAL A 144 -2.77 18.51 3.79
C VAL A 144 -2.70 19.65 4.83
N CYS A 145 -3.40 19.45 5.95
CA CYS A 145 -3.29 20.31 7.14
C CYS A 145 -2.40 19.61 8.18
N VAL A 146 -1.22 20.18 8.42
CA VAL A 146 -0.22 19.71 9.39
C VAL A 146 0.42 20.91 10.08
N GLY A 147 1.01 20.67 11.25
CA GLY A 147 1.54 21.71 12.10
C GLY A 147 1.83 21.20 13.50
N ASN A 148 1.95 22.12 14.45
CA ASN A 148 2.24 21.77 15.83
C ASN A 148 1.00 21.17 16.51
N GLU A 149 1.13 19.93 16.98
CA GLU A 149 0.07 19.23 17.69
C GLU A 149 0.05 19.64 19.17
N VAL A 150 -1.11 20.09 19.66
CA VAL A 150 -1.30 20.55 21.04
C VAL A 150 -2.54 19.88 21.63
N GLN A 151 -2.36 19.29 22.81
CA GLN A 151 -3.46 18.71 23.57
C GLN A 151 -4.25 19.84 24.27
N GLN A 152 -5.55 19.96 23.98
CA GLN A 152 -6.45 20.96 24.57
C GLN A 152 -7.62 20.23 25.24
N GLY A 153 -7.51 20.01 26.56
CA GLY A 153 -8.38 19.06 27.26
C GLY A 153 -8.18 17.64 26.71
N ASP A 154 -9.28 16.94 26.43
CA ASP A 154 -9.24 15.60 25.84
C ASP A 154 -9.01 15.61 24.30
N GLU A 155 -9.11 16.76 23.63
CA GLU A 155 -8.92 16.85 22.18
C GLU A 155 -7.48 17.17 21.76
N LYS A 156 -7.01 16.47 20.72
CA LYS A 156 -5.72 16.72 20.08
C LYS A 156 -5.90 17.71 18.92
N VAL A 157 -5.57 18.97 19.17
CA VAL A 157 -5.67 20.08 18.20
C VAL A 157 -4.38 20.18 17.38
N VAL A 158 -4.47 20.65 16.13
CA VAL A 158 -3.29 20.98 15.31
C VAL A 158 -3.33 22.45 14.95
N HIS A 159 -2.25 23.18 15.28
CA HIS A 159 -2.03 24.54 14.81
C HIS A 159 -1.22 24.49 13.51
N PRO A 160 -1.80 24.82 12.34
CA PRO A 160 -1.14 24.62 11.06
C PRO A 160 0.18 25.40 10.95
N TYR A 161 1.13 24.83 10.20
CA TYR A 161 2.32 25.57 9.76
C TYR A 161 1.92 26.79 8.91
N ARG A 162 2.79 27.81 8.86
CA ARG A 162 2.47 29.13 8.31
C ARG A 162 3.23 29.49 7.03
N THR A 163 4.23 28.70 6.67
CA THR A 163 5.12 28.91 5.52
C THR A 163 5.23 27.64 4.68
N ALA A 164 5.41 27.77 3.36
CA ALA A 164 5.63 26.64 2.47
C ALA A 164 6.78 25.74 2.93
N MET A 165 7.89 26.37 3.34
CA MET A 165 9.10 25.70 3.83
C MET A 165 8.89 24.80 5.05
N GLU A 166 7.97 25.15 5.97
CA GLU A 166 7.61 24.26 7.09
C GLU A 166 6.89 22.99 6.60
N PHE A 167 5.95 23.11 5.65
CA PHE A 167 5.26 21.96 5.06
C PHE A 167 6.23 21.08 4.24
N GLU A 168 7.16 21.69 3.49
CA GLU A 168 8.20 20.99 2.73
C GLU A 168 9.19 20.29 3.66
N SER A 169 9.61 20.94 4.75
CA SER A 169 10.46 20.34 5.79
C SER A 169 9.76 19.15 6.47
N TRP A 170 8.48 19.29 6.81
CA TRP A 170 7.65 18.20 7.36
C TRP A 170 7.54 17.02 6.40
N PHE A 171 7.27 17.27 5.11
CA PHE A 171 7.07 16.20 4.13
C PHE A 171 8.38 15.43 3.87
N ASN A 172 9.50 16.14 3.74
CA ASN A 172 10.82 15.54 3.58
C ASN A 172 11.25 14.73 4.82
N SER A 173 11.11 15.29 6.03
CA SER A 173 11.51 14.61 7.28
C SER A 173 10.62 13.40 7.61
N SER A 174 9.35 13.43 7.21
CA SER A 174 8.40 12.33 7.45
C SER A 174 8.38 11.26 6.34
N ALA A 175 9.02 11.52 5.19
CA ALA A 175 8.88 10.74 3.95
C ALA A 175 9.11 9.23 4.11
N LEU A 176 10.17 8.82 4.81
CA LEU A 176 10.46 7.40 5.05
C LEU A 176 9.34 6.73 5.88
N GLY A 177 8.79 7.44 6.88
CA GLY A 177 7.61 7.00 7.65
C GLY A 177 6.27 7.06 6.89
N PHE A 178 6.31 7.47 5.62
CA PHE A 178 5.21 7.40 4.65
C PHE A 178 5.47 6.39 3.51
N GLY A 179 6.65 5.76 3.48
CA GLY A 179 7.05 4.83 2.41
C GLY A 179 7.38 5.48 1.08
N ILE A 180 7.80 6.76 1.09
CA ILE A 180 8.13 7.52 -0.12
C ILE A 180 9.50 8.18 -0.02
N LYS A 181 10.01 8.57 -1.20
CA LYS A 181 11.17 9.43 -1.39
C LYS A 181 10.75 10.57 -2.32
N PRO A 182 10.54 11.80 -1.80
CA PRO A 182 10.25 12.96 -2.65
C PRO A 182 11.39 13.21 -3.64
N LEU A 183 11.05 13.56 -4.88
CA LEU A 183 12.04 13.84 -5.94
C LEU A 183 12.13 15.34 -6.23
N MET A 184 10.97 15.95 -6.49
CA MET A 184 10.80 17.39 -6.69
C MET A 184 9.34 17.72 -6.38
N PHE A 185 9.09 18.67 -5.49
CA PHE A 185 7.74 19.13 -5.16
C PHE A 185 7.79 20.56 -4.59
N SER A 186 6.64 21.19 -4.46
CA SER A 186 6.49 22.47 -3.74
C SER A 186 5.22 22.49 -2.89
N ALA A 187 5.18 23.39 -1.91
CA ALA A 187 3.99 23.65 -1.09
C ALA A 187 3.34 25.00 -1.44
N SER A 188 2.07 24.98 -1.80
CA SER A 188 1.24 26.20 -1.93
C SER A 188 0.28 26.34 -0.75
N LEU A 189 0.34 27.48 -0.06
CA LEU A 189 -0.52 27.75 1.10
C LEU A 189 -1.95 28.09 0.66
N ASN A 190 -2.91 27.44 1.28
CA ASN A 190 -4.33 27.49 0.95
C ASN A 190 -5.21 27.58 2.21
N SER A 191 -6.47 27.96 2.04
CA SER A 191 -7.42 28.18 3.14
C SER A 191 -8.79 27.63 2.77
N LEU A 192 -9.18 26.50 3.36
CA LEU A 192 -10.51 25.90 3.19
C LEU A 192 -11.49 26.64 4.09
N ARG A 193 -12.55 27.20 3.50
CA ARG A 193 -13.56 28.01 4.19
C ARG A 193 -14.96 27.51 3.87
N PHE A 194 -15.79 27.33 4.89
CA PHE A 194 -17.17 26.85 4.76
C PHE A 194 -18.00 27.29 5.98
N ARG A 195 -19.31 27.04 5.95
CA ARG A 195 -20.18 27.07 7.14
C ARG A 195 -20.64 25.65 7.43
N TYR A 196 -20.78 25.29 8.71
CA TYR A 196 -21.41 24.05 9.13
C TYR A 196 -22.40 24.38 10.24
N GLY A 197 -23.69 24.21 9.95
CA GLY A 197 -24.73 25.00 10.60
C GLY A 197 -24.41 26.51 10.48
N ASP A 198 -24.66 27.26 11.55
CA ASP A 198 -24.37 28.70 11.56
C ASP A 198 -22.92 29.09 11.89
N VAL A 199 -22.05 28.12 12.16
CA VAL A 199 -20.66 28.37 12.53
C VAL A 199 -19.77 28.49 11.27
N PRO A 200 -19.06 29.60 11.06
CA PRO A 200 -18.07 29.72 9.99
C PRO A 200 -16.77 29.00 10.37
N TYR A 201 -16.27 28.15 9.48
CA TYR A 201 -15.01 27.42 9.66
C TYR A 201 -13.95 27.91 8.67
N ARG A 202 -12.70 27.95 9.13
CA ARG A 202 -11.49 28.16 8.34
C ARG A 202 -10.44 27.13 8.75
N ILE A 203 -9.92 26.39 7.79
CA ILE A 203 -8.83 25.42 7.96
C ILE A 203 -7.73 25.82 6.99
N ASP A 204 -6.60 26.30 7.51
CA ASP A 204 -5.44 26.63 6.69
C ASP A 204 -4.59 25.36 6.47
N TYR A 205 -4.14 25.16 5.24
CA TYR A 205 -3.51 23.92 4.78
C TYR A 205 -2.52 24.21 3.63
N ALA A 206 -1.71 23.23 3.24
CA ALA A 206 -0.92 23.31 2.02
C ALA A 206 -1.40 22.31 0.97
N MET A 207 -1.40 22.70 -0.31
CA MET A 207 -1.39 21.73 -1.41
C MET A 207 0.07 21.43 -1.74
N LEU A 208 0.48 20.18 -1.55
CA LEU A 208 1.78 19.67 -1.98
C LEU A 208 1.63 19.02 -3.35
N GLU A 209 2.38 19.48 -4.34
CA GLU A 209 2.34 18.93 -5.71
C GLU A 209 3.75 18.71 -6.26
N GLY A 210 3.94 17.63 -7.03
CA GLY A 210 5.27 17.29 -7.55
C GLY A 210 5.39 15.84 -8.03
N ALA A 211 6.55 15.25 -7.78
CA ALA A 211 6.90 13.86 -8.06
C ALA A 211 7.57 13.17 -6.85
N LEU A 212 7.26 11.89 -6.64
CA LEU A 212 7.82 11.03 -5.61
C LEU A 212 8.16 9.65 -6.16
N GLU A 213 9.05 8.95 -5.48
CA GLU A 213 9.42 7.54 -5.70
C GLU A 213 8.87 6.69 -4.54
N VAL A 214 8.37 5.49 -4.84
CA VAL A 214 7.93 4.54 -3.81
C VAL A 214 9.15 3.90 -3.16
N ALA A 215 9.28 4.04 -1.83
CA ALA A 215 10.39 3.52 -1.04
C ALA A 215 9.99 2.31 -0.18
N ASP A 216 8.77 2.30 0.37
CA ASP A 216 8.18 1.17 1.10
C ASP A 216 6.71 0.99 0.64
N PRO A 217 6.36 -0.15 0.01
CA PRO A 217 5.03 -0.37 -0.53
C PRO A 217 3.92 -0.38 0.54
N ASP A 218 4.19 -0.96 1.72
CA ASP A 218 3.17 -1.22 2.74
C ASP A 218 2.94 0.00 3.64
N LEU A 219 3.98 0.79 3.91
CA LEU A 219 3.82 2.11 4.52
C LEU A 219 3.05 3.05 3.59
N LEU A 220 3.39 3.11 2.30
CA LEU A 220 2.65 3.93 1.34
C LEU A 220 1.20 3.46 1.19
N LYS A 221 0.96 2.14 1.10
CA LYS A 221 -0.38 1.54 1.08
C LYS A 221 -1.21 1.98 2.29
N GLN A 222 -0.66 1.89 3.50
CA GLN A 222 -1.35 2.38 4.71
C GLN A 222 -1.66 3.88 4.66
N ARG A 223 -0.78 4.70 4.07
CA ARG A 223 -1.01 6.16 3.92
C ARG A 223 -2.02 6.50 2.84
N VAL A 224 -2.04 5.79 1.71
CA VAL A 224 -3.06 5.93 0.66
C VAL A 224 -4.47 5.59 1.19
N GLN A 225 -4.57 4.66 2.15
CA GLN A 225 -5.83 4.29 2.81
C GLN A 225 -6.25 5.25 3.93
N ARG A 226 -5.32 5.61 4.83
CA ARG A 226 -5.62 6.38 6.05
C ARG A 226 -5.53 7.90 5.85
N GLY A 227 -4.84 8.34 4.82
CA GLY A 227 -4.58 9.74 4.49
C GLY A 227 -3.46 10.37 5.32
N PHE A 228 -3.14 11.61 4.98
CA PHE A 228 -2.08 12.42 5.59
C PHE A 228 -2.67 13.58 6.39
N GLY A 229 -1.97 13.99 7.45
CA GLY A 229 -2.35 15.15 8.27
C GLY A 229 -3.73 15.06 8.94
N SER A 230 -4.21 16.22 9.38
CA SER A 230 -5.47 16.42 10.10
C SER A 230 -6.62 16.86 9.19
N HIS A 231 -7.81 16.98 9.78
CA HIS A 231 -9.04 17.44 9.10
C HIS A 231 -9.46 16.58 7.87
N ARG A 232 -9.20 15.27 7.92
CA ARG A 232 -9.65 14.30 6.90
C ARG A 232 -11.19 14.22 6.78
N ARG A 233 -11.92 14.60 7.85
CA ARG A 233 -13.37 14.83 7.83
C ARG A 233 -13.82 16.05 7.01
N ALA A 234 -12.90 16.93 6.60
CA ALA A 234 -13.18 18.11 5.78
C ALA A 234 -12.60 18.00 4.35
N GLY A 235 -12.32 16.77 3.88
CA GLY A 235 -11.80 16.54 2.53
C GLY A 235 -10.30 16.78 2.34
N LEU A 236 -9.51 16.83 3.43
CA LEU A 236 -8.05 16.92 3.37
C LEU A 236 -7.39 15.53 3.54
N GLY A 237 -6.12 15.43 3.17
CA GLY A 237 -5.27 14.25 3.40
C GLY A 237 -5.33 13.17 2.34
N LEU A 238 -6.12 13.33 1.27
CA LEU A 238 -6.16 12.40 0.14
C LEU A 238 -4.97 12.65 -0.80
N LEU A 239 -3.95 11.78 -0.72
CA LEU A 239 -2.84 11.74 -1.68
C LEU A 239 -3.33 11.17 -3.01
N HIS A 240 -3.44 12.01 -4.04
CA HIS A 240 -3.69 11.55 -5.41
C HIS A 240 -2.35 11.24 -6.09
N LEU A 241 -2.24 10.08 -6.73
CA LEU A 241 -1.07 9.66 -7.52
C LEU A 241 -1.49 9.59 -8.99
N PHE A 242 -0.68 10.19 -9.86
CA PHE A 242 -0.88 10.21 -11.31
C PHE A 242 0.25 9.43 -11.99
N ASN A 243 -0.09 8.67 -13.04
CA ASN A 243 0.75 7.74 -13.78
C ASN A 243 0.49 7.90 -15.28
#